data_AF-A0A9D5JC65-F1
#
_entry.id   AF-A0A9D5JC65-F1
#
_cell.length_a   1.000
_cell.length_b   1.000
_cell.length_c   1.000
_cell.angle_alpha   90.00
_cell.angle_beta   90.00
_cell.angle_gamma   90.00
#
_symmetry.space_group_name_H-M   'P 1'
#
loop_
_entity.id
_entity.type
_entity.pdbx_description
1 polymer ?
#
loop_
_entity_poly.entity_id
_entity_poly.type
_entity_poly.pdbx_seq_one_letter_code
_entity_poly.pdbx_strand_id
1 'polypeptide(L)'
;PQRDLPIGILFSLALCTVLYIAVVAVLTGITKYTHLSVPSPVSYAIISLGHLNWAGAIISVGAICGLTTVLLTLMYGQSRILYAMSRDGLLPRGFAALHPVWRTPFVSTLTIGIVFAVIAAFTPIGIVTELTNIGTLAAFILTAIAVVILRRTYPAMRRGFRVPFSPAVPVLSALASFFLITQLRPFTWISFVIWLIIGLVLYAAYGRSHSAVALQERAAGAGSTRGS
;
A
#
# COMPACT_ATOMS: atom_id res chain seq x y z
N PRO A 1 -1.98 6.29 -21.73
CA PRO A 1 -2.01 5.94 -20.29
C PRO A 1 -3.34 5.35 -19.77
N GLN A 2 -4.52 5.85 -20.18
CA GLN A 2 -5.81 5.43 -19.59
C GLN A 2 -6.18 3.95 -19.83
N ARG A 3 -5.55 3.28 -20.81
CA ARG A 3 -5.72 1.84 -21.10
C ARG A 3 -4.50 1.01 -20.69
N ASP A 4 -3.31 1.56 -20.87
CA ASP A 4 -2.04 0.86 -20.59
C ASP A 4 -1.87 0.58 -19.09
N LEU A 5 -2.28 1.52 -18.23
CA LEU A 5 -2.22 1.37 -16.77
C LEU A 5 -3.06 0.18 -16.26
N PRO A 6 -4.37 0.07 -16.58
CA PRO A 6 -5.18 -1.10 -16.21
C PRO A 6 -4.61 -2.43 -16.70
N ILE A 7 -4.15 -2.48 -17.96
CA ILE A 7 -3.62 -3.71 -18.58
C ILE A 7 -2.35 -4.15 -17.86
N GLY A 8 -1.45 -3.20 -17.56
CA GLY A 8 -0.21 -3.49 -16.83
C GLY A 8 -0.47 -4.04 -15.41
N ILE A 9 -1.42 -3.48 -14.67
CA ILE A 9 -1.79 -3.95 -13.32
C ILE A 9 -2.37 -5.37 -13.38
N LEU A 10 -3.31 -5.64 -14.29
CA LEU A 10 -3.94 -6.96 -14.40
C LEU A 10 -2.96 -8.03 -14.85
N PHE A 11 -2.11 -7.71 -15.84
CA PHE A 11 -1.11 -8.65 -16.36
C PHE A 11 -0.05 -8.98 -15.30
N SER A 12 0.50 -7.96 -14.62
CA SER A 12 1.50 -8.18 -13.56
C SER A 12 0.91 -8.99 -12.41
N LEU A 13 -0.31 -8.68 -11.95
CA LEU A 13 -0.96 -9.45 -10.89
C LEU A 13 -1.20 -10.91 -11.28
N ALA A 14 -1.72 -11.16 -12.49
CA ALA A 14 -1.97 -12.51 -12.98
C ALA A 14 -0.65 -13.32 -13.08
N LEU A 15 0.39 -12.71 -13.66
CA LEU A 15 1.70 -13.35 -13.79
C LEU A 15 2.31 -13.66 -12.42
N CYS A 16 2.30 -12.69 -11.49
CA CYS A 16 2.79 -12.90 -10.13
C CYS A 16 2.01 -14.00 -9.39
N THR A 17 0.69 -14.08 -9.60
CA THR A 17 -0.14 -15.12 -8.98
C THR A 17 0.23 -16.52 -9.49
N VAL A 18 0.40 -16.68 -10.80
CA VAL A 18 0.81 -17.95 -11.40
C VAL A 18 2.19 -18.37 -10.91
N LEU A 19 3.15 -17.44 -10.92
CA LEU A 19 4.49 -17.71 -10.41
C LEU A 19 4.49 -18.06 -8.92
N TYR A 20 3.67 -17.38 -8.12
CA TYR A 20 3.53 -17.67 -6.70
C TYR A 20 3.02 -19.10 -6.46
N ILE A 21 1.95 -19.51 -7.16
CA ILE A 21 1.41 -20.88 -7.07
C ILE A 21 2.47 -21.91 -7.48
N ALA A 22 3.18 -21.66 -8.58
CA ALA A 22 4.23 -22.55 -9.06
C ALA A 22 5.36 -22.71 -8.02
N VAL A 23 5.83 -21.60 -7.43
CA VAL A 23 6.87 -21.62 -6.40
C VAL A 23 6.41 -22.36 -5.15
N VAL A 24 5.19 -22.13 -4.67
CA VAL A 24 4.64 -22.84 -3.50
C VAL A 24 4.51 -24.34 -3.77
N ALA A 25 4.02 -24.73 -4.94
CA ALA A 25 3.89 -26.13 -5.33
C ALA A 25 5.26 -26.85 -5.38
N VAL A 26 6.28 -26.18 -5.95
CA VAL A 26 7.64 -26.72 -6.00
C VAL A 26 8.25 -26.82 -4.60
N LEU A 27 8.11 -25.79 -3.76
CA LEU A 27 8.67 -25.78 -2.41
C LEU A 27 8.09 -26.86 -1.51
N THR A 28 6.77 -27.02 -1.54
CA THR A 28 6.06 -28.05 -0.77
C THR A 28 6.29 -29.45 -1.33
N GLY A 29 6.60 -29.57 -2.62
CA GLY A 29 7.03 -30.83 -3.23
C GLY A 29 8.45 -31.27 -2.83
N ILE A 30 9.37 -30.32 -2.63
CA ILE A 30 10.77 -30.60 -2.28
C ILE A 30 10.95 -30.85 -0.78
N THR A 31 10.33 -30.02 0.05
CA THR A 31 10.52 -30.02 1.51
C THR A 31 9.18 -30.10 2.23
N LYS A 32 9.10 -30.94 3.28
CA LYS A 32 7.90 -31.04 4.11
C LYS A 32 7.62 -29.68 4.77
N TYR A 33 6.36 -29.24 4.71
CA TYR A 33 5.88 -27.94 5.21
C TYR A 33 6.34 -27.56 6.63
N THR A 34 6.65 -28.54 7.47
CA THR A 34 7.14 -28.35 8.85
C THR A 34 8.55 -27.77 8.94
N HIS A 35 9.38 -27.90 7.90
CA HIS A 35 10.76 -27.40 7.89
C HIS A 35 10.92 -26.07 7.14
N LEU A 36 9.85 -25.51 6.55
CA LEU A 36 9.92 -24.24 5.80
C LEU A 36 9.77 -22.99 6.68
N SER A 37 9.62 -23.13 8.00
CA SER A 37 9.56 -21.99 8.93
C SER A 37 10.95 -21.38 9.19
N VAL A 38 11.65 -21.03 8.11
CA VAL A 38 12.98 -20.42 8.12
C VAL A 38 12.94 -19.05 7.42
N PRO A 39 13.87 -18.12 7.71
CA PRO A 39 13.86 -16.78 7.11
C PRO A 39 13.98 -16.77 5.57
N SER A 40 14.63 -17.77 4.98
CA SER A 40 14.87 -17.90 3.53
C SER A 40 14.42 -19.27 3.00
N PRO A 41 13.10 -19.54 2.92
CA PRO A 41 12.58 -20.89 2.63
C PRO A 41 12.95 -21.37 1.22
N VAL A 42 13.02 -20.47 0.24
CA VAL A 42 13.37 -20.82 -1.14
C VAL A 42 14.81 -21.31 -1.27
N SER A 43 15.76 -20.54 -0.72
CA SER A 43 17.17 -20.92 -0.73
C SER A 43 17.41 -22.19 0.09
N TYR A 44 16.75 -22.30 1.25
CA TYR A 44 16.84 -23.48 2.11
C TYR A 44 16.37 -24.75 1.41
N ALA A 45 15.21 -24.72 0.74
CA ALA A 45 14.70 -25.89 0.01
C ALA A 45 15.68 -26.39 -1.06
N ILE A 46 16.35 -25.49 -1.78
CA ILE A 46 17.30 -25.86 -2.84
C ILE A 46 18.61 -26.42 -2.28
N ILE A 47 19.10 -25.85 -1.17
CA ILE A 47 20.29 -26.37 -0.49
C ILE A 47 19.99 -27.75 0.11
N SER A 48 18.77 -27.99 0.61
CA SER A 48 18.37 -29.28 1.19
C SER A 48 18.36 -30.44 0.18
N LEU A 49 18.33 -30.15 -1.13
CA LEU A 49 18.49 -31.14 -2.20
C LEU A 49 19.94 -31.59 -2.42
N GLY A 50 20.92 -31.04 -1.69
CA GLY A 50 22.31 -31.53 -1.61
C GLY A 50 23.21 -31.30 -2.83
N HIS A 51 22.66 -31.03 -4.02
CA HIS A 51 23.45 -30.95 -5.27
C HIS A 51 23.46 -29.57 -5.96
N LEU A 52 22.76 -28.58 -5.41
CA LEU A 52 22.48 -27.31 -6.10
C LEU A 52 22.83 -26.05 -5.27
N ASN A 53 23.91 -26.10 -4.49
CA ASN A 53 24.34 -24.97 -3.64
C ASN A 53 24.58 -23.67 -4.44
N TRP A 54 25.10 -23.79 -5.66
CA TRP A 54 25.30 -22.64 -6.57
C TRP A 54 23.98 -21.99 -6.98
N ALA A 55 22.93 -22.79 -7.21
CA ALA A 55 21.60 -22.28 -7.56
C ALA A 55 20.95 -21.55 -6.38
N GLY A 56 21.11 -22.07 -5.16
CA GLY A 56 20.67 -21.40 -3.93
C GLY A 56 21.35 -20.03 -3.72
N ALA A 57 22.64 -19.92 -4.05
CA ALA A 57 23.38 -18.64 -3.98
C ALA A 57 22.84 -17.63 -4.99
N ILE A 58 22.63 -18.02 -6.25
CA ILE A 58 22.07 -17.15 -7.29
C ILE A 58 20.68 -16.63 -6.90
N ILE A 59 19.83 -17.51 -6.36
CA ILE A 59 18.48 -17.13 -5.93
C ILE A 59 18.54 -16.17 -4.74
N SER A 60 19.46 -16.38 -3.81
CA SER A 60 19.64 -15.47 -2.67
C SER A 60 20.09 -14.07 -3.12
N VAL A 61 21.05 -13.99 -4.06
CA VAL A 61 21.48 -12.71 -4.65
C VAL A 61 20.32 -12.05 -5.40
N GLY A 62 19.58 -12.82 -6.21
CA GLY A 62 18.40 -12.34 -6.92
C GLY A 62 17.32 -11.81 -5.97
N ALA A 63 17.09 -12.49 -4.85
CA ALA A 63 16.17 -12.06 -3.82
C ALA A 63 16.60 -10.73 -3.17
N ILE A 64 17.89 -10.56 -2.85
CA ILE A 64 18.41 -9.30 -2.29
C ILE A 64 18.21 -8.14 -3.28
N CYS A 65 18.58 -8.33 -4.55
CA CYS A 65 18.40 -7.31 -5.58
C CYS A 65 16.91 -6.97 -5.80
N GLY A 66 16.04 -7.98 -5.84
CA GLY A 66 14.60 -7.80 -6.02
C GLY A 66 13.94 -7.09 -4.84
N LEU A 67 14.21 -7.53 -3.61
CA LEU A 67 13.68 -6.91 -2.39
C LEU A 67 14.15 -5.47 -2.23
N THR A 68 15.42 -5.18 -2.55
CA THR A 68 15.96 -3.81 -2.53
C THR A 68 15.21 -2.92 -3.52
N THR A 69 14.92 -3.42 -4.72
CA THR A 69 14.15 -2.67 -5.73
C THR A 69 12.73 -2.38 -5.25
N VAL A 70 12.05 -3.35 -4.63
CA VAL A 70 10.71 -3.16 -4.06
C VAL A 70 10.75 -2.14 -2.93
N LEU A 71 11.74 -2.21 -2.03
CA LEU A 71 11.91 -1.28 -0.92
C LEU A 71 12.09 0.16 -1.41
N LEU A 72 12.95 0.39 -2.41
CA LEU A 72 13.12 1.70 -3.02
C LEU A 72 11.82 2.22 -3.65
N THR A 73 11.09 1.35 -4.33
CA THR A 73 9.80 1.69 -4.98
C THR A 73 8.76 2.11 -3.93
N LEU A 74 8.66 1.38 -2.82
CA LEU A 74 7.73 1.69 -1.73
C LEU A 74 8.11 3.00 -1.00
N MET A 75 9.40 3.21 -0.72
CA MET A 75 9.87 4.47 -0.13
C MET A 75 9.57 5.66 -1.03
N TYR A 76 9.78 5.53 -2.34
CA TYR A 76 9.44 6.58 -3.30
C TYR A 76 7.92 6.87 -3.31
N GLY A 77 7.10 5.82 -3.32
CA GLY A 77 5.63 5.95 -3.27
C GLY A 77 5.16 6.70 -2.03
N GLN A 78 5.67 6.35 -0.86
CA GLN A 78 5.29 6.99 0.40
C GLN A 78 5.72 8.47 0.46
N SER A 79 6.93 8.80 0.02
CA SER A 79 7.39 10.20 -0.03
C SER A 79 6.52 11.06 -0.95
N ARG A 80 6.01 10.50 -2.06
CA ARG A 80 5.08 11.18 -2.96
C ARG A 80 3.71 11.42 -2.34
N ILE A 81 3.17 10.43 -1.62
CA ILE A 81 1.88 10.55 -0.93
C ILE A 81 1.97 11.64 0.15
N LEU A 82 3.02 11.64 0.96
CA LEU A 82 3.24 12.66 1.99
C LEU A 82 3.42 14.07 1.40
N TYR A 83 4.15 14.18 0.29
CA TYR A 83 4.27 15.43 -0.44
C TYR A 83 2.91 15.94 -0.96
N ALA A 84 2.09 15.07 -1.54
CA ALA A 84 0.74 15.42 -2.00
C ALA A 84 -0.16 15.85 -0.83
N MET A 85 -0.16 15.11 0.27
CA MET A 85 -0.92 15.45 1.49
C MET A 85 -0.47 16.79 2.10
N SER A 86 0.83 17.06 2.13
CA SER A 86 1.36 18.35 2.63
C SER A 86 1.02 19.51 1.70
N ARG A 87 1.07 19.30 0.37
CA ARG A 87 0.61 20.28 -0.62
C ARG A 87 -0.88 20.58 -0.49
N ASP A 88 -1.69 19.57 -0.19
CA ASP A 88 -3.14 19.71 -0.03
C ASP A 88 -3.51 20.33 1.36
N GLY A 89 -2.51 20.63 2.21
CA GLY A 89 -2.66 21.31 3.50
C GLY A 89 -2.99 20.40 4.67
N LEU A 90 -2.96 19.08 4.48
CA LEU A 90 -3.29 18.07 5.50
C LEU A 90 -2.12 17.81 6.48
N LEU A 91 -0.90 18.20 6.12
CA LEU A 91 0.32 18.02 6.92
C LEU A 91 1.16 19.31 6.96
N PRO A 92 1.97 19.54 8.02
CA PRO A 92 2.81 20.72 8.14
C PRO A 92 3.67 20.98 6.90
N ARG A 93 3.75 22.24 6.46
CA ARG A 93 4.46 22.67 5.22
C ARG A 93 5.94 22.29 5.19
N GLY A 94 6.55 21.97 6.33
CA GLY A 94 7.94 21.46 6.41
C GLY A 94 8.14 20.15 5.65
N PHE A 95 7.12 19.29 5.54
CA PHE A 95 7.17 18.06 4.74
C PHE A 95 7.00 18.29 3.22
N ALA A 96 6.55 19.49 2.82
CA ALA A 96 6.51 19.94 1.43
C ALA A 96 7.80 20.66 1.00
N ALA A 97 8.78 20.84 1.90
CA ALA A 97 10.06 21.47 1.57
C ALA A 97 10.81 20.64 0.53
N LEU A 98 10.85 21.15 -0.70
CA LEU A 98 11.59 20.54 -1.80
C LEU A 98 13.02 21.07 -1.82
N HIS A 99 13.98 20.19 -2.10
CA HIS A 99 15.35 20.62 -2.34
C HIS A 99 15.40 21.60 -3.53
N PRO A 100 16.06 22.76 -3.42
CA PRO A 100 15.98 23.85 -4.41
C PRO A 100 16.44 23.47 -5.83
N VAL A 101 17.40 22.55 -5.96
CA VAL A 101 17.91 22.08 -7.27
C VAL A 101 17.17 20.82 -7.77
N TRP A 102 17.10 19.76 -6.95
CA TRP A 102 16.58 18.44 -7.36
C TRP A 102 15.06 18.30 -7.26
N ARG A 103 14.36 19.25 -6.62
CA ARG A 103 12.91 19.22 -6.36
C ARG A 103 12.42 17.90 -5.73
N THR A 104 13.30 17.22 -5.01
CA THR A 104 12.98 16.00 -4.25
C THR A 104 12.59 16.35 -2.83
N PRO A 105 11.54 15.71 -2.25
CA PRO A 105 11.17 15.88 -0.86
C PRO A 105 12.15 15.14 0.05
N PHE A 106 13.37 15.67 0.18
CA PHE A 106 14.48 15.03 0.90
C PHE A 106 14.18 14.86 2.40
N VAL A 107 13.58 15.88 3.03
CA VAL A 107 13.20 15.84 4.45
C VAL A 107 12.23 14.70 4.71
N SER A 108 11.18 14.58 3.90
CA SER A 108 10.18 13.52 4.05
C SER A 108 10.80 12.13 3.87
N THR A 109 11.62 11.93 2.83
CA THR A 109 12.29 10.64 2.58
C THR A 109 13.23 10.26 3.72
N LEU A 110 14.00 11.20 4.26
CA LEU A 110 14.92 10.93 5.36
C LEU A 110 14.16 10.62 6.66
N THR A 111 13.14 11.40 7.01
CA THR A 111 12.32 11.16 8.20
C THR A 111 11.63 9.80 8.13
N ILE A 112 11.03 9.45 7.00
CA ILE A 112 10.40 8.13 6.78
C ILE A 112 11.43 7.01 6.90
N GLY A 113 12.58 7.17 6.25
CA GLY A 113 13.65 6.17 6.28
C GLY A 113 14.15 5.90 7.70
N ILE A 114 14.33 6.96 8.50
CA ILE A 114 14.70 6.83 9.92
C ILE A 114 13.60 6.11 10.70
N VAL A 115 12.33 6.50 10.52
CA VAL A 115 11.19 5.86 11.20
C VAL A 115 11.11 4.37 10.84
N PHE A 116 11.27 4.02 9.57
CA PHE A 116 11.29 2.62 9.11
C PHE A 116 12.48 1.85 9.64
N ALA A 117 13.67 2.45 9.68
CA ALA A 117 14.86 1.82 10.25
C ALA A 117 14.67 1.50 11.74
N VAL A 118 14.10 2.43 12.51
CA VAL A 118 13.78 2.22 13.94
C VAL A 118 12.74 1.11 14.08
N ILE A 119 11.62 1.16 13.34
CA ILE A 119 10.57 0.13 13.44
C ILE A 119 11.12 -1.26 13.07
N ALA A 120 11.93 -1.34 12.01
CA ALA A 120 12.54 -2.59 11.56
C ALA A 120 13.56 -3.15 12.57
N ALA A 121 14.27 -2.29 13.31
CA ALA A 121 15.23 -2.71 14.33
C ALA A 121 14.57 -3.28 15.59
N PHE A 122 13.40 -2.75 15.98
CA PHE A 122 12.75 -3.11 17.25
C PHE A 122 11.53 -4.04 17.12
N THR A 123 11.01 -4.27 15.91
CA THR A 123 9.73 -4.99 15.72
C THR A 123 9.92 -6.30 14.93
N PRO A 124 9.42 -7.46 15.43
CA PRO A 124 9.43 -8.71 14.69
C PRO A 124 8.66 -8.62 13.37
N ILE A 125 9.19 -9.25 12.32
CA ILE A 125 8.59 -9.23 10.97
C ILE A 125 7.15 -9.74 10.92
N GLY A 126 6.78 -10.70 11.79
CA GLY A 126 5.41 -11.22 11.87
C GLY A 126 4.39 -10.14 12.25
N ILE A 127 4.71 -9.31 13.25
CA ILE A 127 3.84 -8.22 13.72
C ILE A 127 3.71 -7.16 12.61
N VAL A 128 4.83 -6.76 12.00
CA VAL A 128 4.83 -5.78 10.89
C VAL A 128 4.01 -6.28 9.71
N THR A 129 4.08 -7.57 9.40
CA THR A 129 3.32 -8.21 8.32
C THR A 129 1.81 -8.19 8.62
N GLU A 130 1.41 -8.54 9.84
CA GLU A 130 0.00 -8.47 10.24
C GLU A 130 -0.53 -7.03 10.18
N LEU A 131 0.24 -6.03 10.66
CA LEU A 131 -0.13 -4.60 10.58
C LEU A 131 -0.23 -4.10 9.13
N THR A 132 0.67 -4.54 8.26
CA THR A 132 0.64 -4.17 6.83
C THR A 132 -0.56 -4.79 6.13
N ASN A 133 -0.89 -6.05 6.45
CA ASN A 133 -2.02 -6.76 5.89
C ASN A 133 -3.34 -6.08 6.26
N ILE A 134 -3.57 -5.74 7.54
CA ILE A 134 -4.83 -5.06 7.93
C ILE A 134 -4.97 -3.70 7.22
N GLY A 135 -3.88 -2.94 7.09
CA GLY A 135 -3.89 -1.63 6.42
C GLY A 135 -4.23 -1.74 4.92
N THR A 136 -3.63 -2.72 4.24
CA THR A 136 -3.85 -2.94 2.80
C THR A 136 -5.24 -3.50 2.53
N LEU A 137 -5.72 -4.45 3.34
CA LEU A 137 -7.09 -4.97 3.24
C LEU A 137 -8.12 -3.87 3.51
N ALA A 138 -7.89 -3.00 4.50
CA ALA A 138 -8.74 -1.84 4.74
C ALA A 138 -8.76 -0.88 3.54
N ALA A 139 -7.61 -0.62 2.92
CA ALA A 139 -7.54 0.18 1.70
C ALA A 139 -8.28 -0.48 0.52
N PHE A 140 -8.24 -1.81 0.39
CA PHE A 140 -9.03 -2.54 -0.61
C PHE A 140 -10.55 -2.43 -0.37
N ILE A 141 -11.00 -2.49 0.88
CA ILE A 141 -12.40 -2.25 1.23
C ILE A 141 -12.80 -0.81 0.86
N LEU A 142 -12.01 0.18 1.27
CA LEU A 142 -12.28 1.60 0.98
C LEU A 142 -12.31 1.87 -0.52
N THR A 143 -11.37 1.31 -1.29
CA THR A 143 -11.35 1.48 -2.75
C THR A 143 -12.52 0.77 -3.43
N ALA A 144 -12.91 -0.42 -2.97
CA ALA A 144 -14.10 -1.12 -3.48
C ALA A 144 -15.39 -0.30 -3.25
N ILE A 145 -15.55 0.27 -2.05
CA ILE A 145 -16.67 1.16 -1.72
C ILE A 145 -16.61 2.44 -2.58
N ALA A 146 -15.43 3.06 -2.70
CA ALA A 146 -15.23 4.26 -3.48
C ALA A 146 -15.61 4.06 -4.95
N VAL A 147 -15.32 2.90 -5.55
CA VAL A 147 -15.71 2.56 -6.93
C VAL A 147 -17.24 2.51 -7.06
N VAL A 148 -17.96 1.95 -6.09
CA VAL A 148 -19.43 1.90 -6.09
C VAL A 148 -20.03 3.30 -5.94
N ILE A 149 -19.50 4.11 -5.01
CA ILE A 149 -19.94 5.50 -4.79
C ILE A 149 -19.69 6.34 -6.04
N LEU A 150 -18.47 6.32 -6.58
CA LEU A 150 -18.10 7.08 -7.77
C LEU A 150 -18.99 6.72 -8.97
N ARG A 151 -19.44 5.46 -9.05
CA ARG A 151 -20.36 5.02 -10.10
C ARG A 151 -21.75 5.62 -9.98
N ARG A 152 -22.23 5.89 -8.76
CA ARG A 152 -23.51 6.55 -8.52
C ARG A 152 -23.41 8.07 -8.63
N THR A 153 -22.34 8.69 -8.10
CA THR A 153 -22.21 10.15 -8.05
C THR A 153 -21.80 10.76 -9.40
N TYR A 154 -20.92 10.10 -10.17
CA TYR A 154 -20.43 10.60 -11.47
C TYR A 154 -20.65 9.58 -12.60
N PRO A 155 -21.90 9.39 -13.05
CA PRO A 155 -22.23 8.41 -14.08
C PRO A 155 -21.70 8.80 -15.48
N ALA A 156 -21.60 10.09 -15.80
CA ALA A 156 -21.22 10.60 -17.12
C ALA A 156 -19.68 10.68 -17.37
N MET A 157 -18.86 10.31 -16.40
CA MET A 157 -17.40 10.40 -16.52
C MET A 157 -16.85 9.40 -17.56
N ARG A 158 -16.00 9.85 -18.50
CA ARG A 158 -15.29 8.97 -19.44
C ARG A 158 -14.28 8.11 -18.68
N ARG A 159 -14.45 6.78 -18.69
CA ARG A 159 -13.59 5.82 -17.98
C ARG A 159 -12.73 5.04 -18.97
N GLY A 160 -11.41 5.05 -18.78
CA GLY A 160 -10.46 4.29 -19.61
C GLY A 160 -10.63 2.77 -19.50
N PHE A 161 -11.01 2.29 -18.31
CA PHE A 161 -11.34 0.89 -18.02
C PHE A 161 -12.61 0.81 -17.17
N ARG A 162 -13.46 -0.19 -17.43
CA ARG A 162 -14.67 -0.46 -16.66
C ARG A 162 -14.57 -1.85 -16.05
N VAL A 163 -14.79 -1.94 -14.74
CA VAL A 163 -14.82 -3.24 -14.04
C VAL A 163 -15.97 -4.08 -14.59
N PRO A 164 -15.69 -5.30 -15.11
CA PRO A 164 -16.74 -6.20 -15.56
C PRO A 164 -17.63 -6.59 -14.36
N PHE A 165 -18.94 -6.72 -14.57
CA PHE A 165 -19.91 -7.10 -13.52
C PHE A 165 -19.97 -6.18 -12.29
N SER A 166 -19.71 -4.87 -12.45
CA SER A 166 -19.97 -3.89 -11.38
C SER A 166 -21.49 -3.75 -11.12
N PRO A 167 -21.98 -3.84 -9.86
CA PRO A 167 -21.24 -3.74 -8.59
C PRO A 167 -20.84 -5.06 -7.92
N ALA A 168 -21.15 -6.23 -8.49
CA ALA A 168 -20.88 -7.52 -7.85
C ALA A 168 -19.39 -7.73 -7.54
N VAL A 169 -18.50 -7.42 -8.50
CA VAL A 169 -17.04 -7.60 -8.31
C VAL A 169 -16.47 -6.73 -7.17
N PRO A 170 -16.72 -5.41 -7.10
CA PRO A 170 -16.32 -4.60 -5.95
C PRO A 170 -16.88 -5.11 -4.61
N VAL A 171 -18.14 -5.53 -4.57
CA VAL A 171 -18.76 -6.03 -3.35
C VAL A 171 -18.10 -7.34 -2.89
N LEU A 172 -17.87 -8.28 -3.82
CA LEU A 172 -17.15 -9.53 -3.52
C LEU A 172 -15.72 -9.25 -3.02
N SER A 173 -15.01 -8.30 -3.63
CA SER A 173 -13.68 -7.89 -3.17
C SER A 173 -13.69 -7.32 -1.75
N ALA A 174 -14.68 -6.48 -1.43
CA ALA A 174 -14.85 -5.92 -0.09
C ALA A 174 -15.19 -7.03 0.93
N LEU A 175 -16.10 -7.94 0.59
CA LEU A 175 -16.47 -9.07 1.46
C LEU A 175 -15.31 -10.03 1.69
N ALA A 176 -14.55 -10.37 0.65
CA ALA A 176 -13.37 -11.21 0.77
C ALA A 176 -12.30 -10.55 1.64
N SER A 177 -12.03 -9.26 1.42
CA SER A 177 -11.07 -8.51 2.24
C SER A 177 -11.52 -8.43 3.69
N PHE A 178 -12.81 -8.18 3.94
CA PHE A 178 -13.39 -8.16 5.28
C PHE A 178 -13.27 -9.51 5.97
N PHE A 179 -13.58 -10.60 5.26
CA PHE A 179 -13.39 -11.96 5.77
C PHE A 179 -11.94 -12.22 6.18
N LEU A 180 -10.96 -11.81 5.36
CA LEU A 180 -9.54 -11.93 5.73
C LEU A 180 -9.19 -11.13 6.99
N ILE A 181 -9.73 -9.91 7.14
CA ILE A 181 -9.50 -9.09 8.35
C ILE A 181 -10.01 -9.81 9.62
N THR A 182 -11.11 -10.57 9.54
CA THR A 182 -11.62 -11.34 10.69
C THR A 182 -10.70 -12.49 11.12
N GLN A 183 -9.80 -12.95 10.25
CA GLN A 183 -8.82 -13.99 10.55
C GLN A 183 -7.53 -13.45 11.21
N LEU A 184 -7.38 -12.13 11.30
CA LEU A 184 -6.20 -11.51 11.93
C LEU A 184 -6.33 -11.49 13.46
N ARG A 185 -5.18 -11.43 14.14
CA ARG A 185 -5.13 -11.38 15.61
C ARG A 185 -5.91 -10.17 16.15
N PRO A 186 -6.60 -10.30 17.30
CA PRO A 186 -7.29 -9.19 17.94
C PRO A 186 -6.38 -8.00 18.27
N PHE A 187 -5.11 -8.26 18.57
CA PHE A 187 -4.11 -7.21 18.82
C PHE A 187 -3.96 -6.27 17.62
N THR A 188 -3.98 -6.80 16.39
CA THR A 188 -3.81 -6.06 15.15
C THR A 188 -4.97 -5.08 14.91
N TRP A 189 -6.19 -5.45 15.32
CA TRP A 189 -7.35 -4.58 15.28
C TRP A 189 -7.20 -3.37 16.19
N ILE A 190 -6.72 -3.57 17.41
CA ILE A 190 -6.51 -2.48 18.38
C ILE A 190 -5.50 -1.49 17.82
N SER A 191 -4.36 -1.97 17.30
CA SER A 191 -3.34 -1.10 16.70
C SER A 191 -3.89 -0.31 15.49
N PHE A 192 -4.70 -0.94 14.65
CA PHE A 192 -5.33 -0.29 13.50
C PHE A 192 -6.31 0.81 13.91
N VAL A 193 -7.17 0.53 14.90
CA VAL A 193 -8.13 1.51 15.43
C VAL A 193 -7.40 2.68 16.09
N ILE A 194 -6.35 2.42 16.87
CA ILE A 194 -5.51 3.48 17.47
C ILE A 194 -4.92 4.36 16.36
N TRP A 195 -4.37 3.77 15.30
CA TRP A 195 -3.84 4.53 14.16
C TRP A 195 -4.90 5.37 13.45
N LEU A 196 -6.12 4.85 13.27
CA LEU A 196 -7.23 5.61 12.71
C LEU A 196 -7.62 6.78 13.60
N ILE A 197 -7.67 6.58 14.92
CA ILE A 197 -7.96 7.65 15.89
C ILE A 197 -6.87 8.72 15.83
N ILE A 198 -5.59 8.33 15.81
CA ILE A 198 -4.47 9.27 15.66
C ILE A 198 -4.62 10.07 14.36
N GLY A 199 -4.90 9.39 13.25
CA GLY A 199 -5.12 10.04 11.96
C GLY A 199 -6.30 11.02 11.99
N LEU A 200 -7.40 10.65 12.64
CA LEU A 200 -8.58 11.50 12.80
C LEU A 200 -8.30 12.71 13.70
N VAL A 201 -7.56 12.53 14.79
CA VAL A 201 -7.16 13.62 15.70
C VAL A 201 -6.22 14.59 14.98
N LEU A 202 -5.22 14.10 14.24
CA LEU A 202 -4.34 14.95 13.43
C LEU A 202 -5.13 15.70 12.35
N TYR A 203 -6.09 15.03 11.71
CA TYR A 203 -6.98 15.67 10.74
C TYR A 203 -7.88 16.74 11.38
N ALA A 204 -8.46 16.48 12.55
CA ALA A 204 -9.33 17.43 13.25
C ALA A 204 -8.55 18.64 13.79
N ALA A 205 -7.35 18.41 14.35
CA ALA A 205 -6.49 19.44 14.92
C ALA A 205 -5.84 20.33 13.84
N TYR A 206 -5.32 19.73 12.77
CA TYR A 206 -4.56 20.44 11.73
C TYR A 206 -5.31 20.53 10.39
N GLY A 207 -5.86 19.41 9.92
CA GLY A 207 -6.53 19.32 8.63
C GLY A 207 -7.77 20.23 8.50
N ARG A 208 -8.57 20.40 9.57
CA ARG A 208 -9.78 21.24 9.52
C ARG A 208 -9.50 22.75 9.39
N SER A 209 -8.33 23.21 9.86
CA SER A 209 -7.95 24.63 9.83
C SER A 209 -7.12 25.02 8.61
N HIS A 210 -6.46 24.06 7.94
CA HIS A 210 -5.50 24.31 6.85
C HIS A 210 -5.80 23.60 5.51
N SER A 211 -6.83 22.75 5.42
CA SER A 211 -7.17 22.08 4.15
C SER A 211 -7.60 23.09 3.07
N ALA A 212 -6.95 23.04 1.91
CA ALA A 212 -7.27 23.86 0.75
C ALA A 212 -8.75 23.71 0.30
N VAL A 213 -9.35 22.55 0.55
CA VAL A 213 -10.77 22.25 0.27
C VAL A 213 -11.73 23.12 1.07
N ALA A 214 -11.43 23.40 2.35
CA ALA A 214 -12.25 24.27 3.19
C ALA A 214 -12.13 25.75 2.78
N LEU A 215 -10.96 26.16 2.25
CA LEU A 215 -10.79 27.47 1.63
C LEU A 215 -11.51 27.58 0.29
N GLN A 216 -11.53 26.50 -0.50
CA GLN A 216 -12.22 26.45 -1.80
C GLN A 216 -13.75 26.48 -1.63
N GLU A 217 -14.31 25.76 -0.65
CA GLU A 217 -15.73 25.85 -0.28
C GLU A 217 -16.11 27.23 0.28
N ARG A 218 -15.25 27.85 1.11
CA ARG A 218 -15.46 29.22 1.59
C ARG A 218 -15.40 30.26 0.45
N ALA A 219 -14.50 30.09 -0.52
CA ALA A 219 -14.40 30.96 -1.68
C ALA A 219 -15.59 30.77 -2.64
N ALA A 220 -16.05 29.53 -2.85
CA ALA A 220 -17.24 29.22 -3.64
C ALA A 220 -18.53 29.74 -2.98
N GLY A 221 -18.64 29.68 -1.64
CA GLY A 221 -19.75 30.26 -0.89
C GLY A 221 -19.77 31.79 -0.92
N ALA A 222 -18.61 32.45 -0.79
CA ALA A 222 -18.48 33.91 -0.82
C ALA A 222 -18.71 34.54 -2.20
N GLY A 223 -18.59 33.76 -3.29
CA GLY A 223 -18.93 34.20 -4.65
C GLY A 223 -20.44 34.27 -4.92
N SER A 224 -21.26 33.52 -4.18
CA SER A 224 -22.73 33.53 -4.37
C SER A 224 -23.44 34.70 -3.68
N THR A 225 -22.83 35.31 -2.67
CA THR A 225 -23.42 36.42 -1.89
C THR A 225 -23.11 37.81 -2.46
N ARG A 226 -22.33 37.91 -3.54
CA ARG A 226 -21.95 39.20 -4.17
C ARG A 226 -22.63 39.45 -5.52
N GLY A 227 -23.55 38.59 -5.93
CA GLY A 227 -24.25 38.64 -7.22
C GLY A 227 -25.77 38.67 -7.14
N SER A 228 -26.35 39.05 -6.00
CA SER A 228 -27.79 39.33 -5.83
C SER A 228 -28.02 40.81 -5.56
#